data_AF-A0A6I8UC20-F1
#
_entry.id   AF-A0A6I8UC20-F1
#
_cell.length_a   1.000
_cell.length_b   1.000
_cell.length_c   1.000
_cell.angle_alpha   90.00
_cell.angle_beta   90.00
_cell.angle_gamma   90.00
#
_symmetry.space_group_name_H-M   'P 1'
#
loop_
_entity.id
_entity.type
_entity.pdbx_description
1 polymer ?
#
loop_
_entity_poly.entity_id
_entity_poly.type
_entity_poly.pdbx_seq_one_letter_code
_entity_poly.pdbx_strand_id
1 'polypeptide(L)'
;MLRLLILLATGVALGIFILGCQAECNACSTASNVSCASNTTFQFCSDDSVPIQPAYSCPPGYYCTATTVICSKSVALRACNCGSCNDYFACLTDRTYALCLGSSSPSQLGGSCGSDHVCDSTSPYICVNATSGSQPTCPVGSDTSPGGVDPIGLTPTAYCGIIQQTGKFPYGIDPETTCRQYISCTVNATTLIWKGALNDCPGLTYYDSSTKYCTTKLPPRCSAGVATLSLSNLYLL
;
A
#
# COMPACT_ATOMS: atom_id res chain seq x y z
N MET A 1 -29.34 -45.67 -4.28
CA MET A 1 -27.87 -45.48 -4.15
C MET A 1 -27.36 -44.39 -5.11
N LEU A 2 -27.66 -44.43 -6.43
CA LEU A 2 -27.13 -43.46 -7.41
C LEU A 2 -27.78 -42.06 -7.40
N ARG A 3 -29.05 -41.93 -6.98
CA ARG A 3 -29.76 -40.63 -6.93
C ARG A 3 -29.42 -39.76 -5.71
N LEU A 4 -28.91 -40.37 -4.63
CA LEU A 4 -28.49 -39.63 -3.42
C LEU A 4 -27.12 -38.96 -3.61
N LEU A 5 -26.26 -39.54 -4.46
CA LEU A 5 -24.95 -39.01 -4.81
C LEU A 5 -25.03 -37.77 -5.71
N ILE A 6 -26.08 -37.65 -6.54
CA ILE A 6 -26.27 -36.49 -7.43
C ILE A 6 -26.69 -35.25 -6.63
N LEU A 7 -27.52 -35.41 -5.58
CA LEU A 7 -27.95 -34.31 -4.70
C LEU A 7 -26.83 -33.82 -3.77
N LEU A 8 -25.93 -34.72 -3.35
CA LEU A 8 -24.73 -34.35 -2.60
C LEU A 8 -23.69 -33.65 -3.50
N ALA A 9 -23.60 -34.01 -4.78
CA ALA A 9 -22.69 -33.36 -5.72
C ALA A 9 -23.15 -31.94 -6.13
N THR A 10 -24.45 -31.72 -6.32
CA THR A 10 -24.98 -30.37 -6.65
C THR A 10 -25.04 -29.44 -5.44
N GLY A 11 -25.21 -29.97 -4.23
CA GLY A 11 -25.16 -29.18 -2.98
C GLY A 11 -23.76 -28.70 -2.60
N VAL A 12 -22.71 -29.47 -2.94
CA VAL A 12 -21.32 -29.12 -2.65
C VAL A 12 -20.73 -28.14 -3.67
N ALA A 13 -21.20 -28.16 -4.94
CA ALA A 13 -20.75 -27.21 -5.96
C ALA A 13 -21.27 -25.77 -5.75
N LEU A 14 -22.43 -25.60 -5.09
CA LEU A 14 -22.99 -24.28 -4.73
C LEU A 14 -22.43 -23.72 -3.41
N GLY A 15 -21.60 -24.49 -2.69
CA GLY A 15 -20.95 -24.11 -1.44
C GLY A 15 -19.49 -23.70 -1.58
N ILE A 16 -18.98 -23.53 -2.81
CA ILE A 16 -17.68 -22.90 -3.03
C ILE A 16 -17.87 -21.41 -2.82
N PHE A 17 -17.69 -21.01 -1.57
CA PHE A 17 -17.21 -19.71 -1.13
C PHE A 17 -16.94 -18.74 -2.29
N ILE A 18 -17.93 -17.91 -2.60
CA ILE A 18 -17.66 -16.57 -3.11
C ILE A 18 -17.09 -15.80 -1.91
N LEU A 19 -15.85 -16.14 -1.51
CA LEU A 19 -14.97 -15.12 -0.93
C LEU A 19 -14.95 -14.05 -2.01
N GLY A 20 -15.64 -12.94 -1.76
CA GLY A 20 -15.70 -11.83 -2.70
C GLY A 20 -14.29 -11.56 -3.18
N CYS A 21 -14.05 -11.81 -4.46
CA CYS A 21 -12.83 -11.35 -5.09
C CYS A 21 -12.88 -9.83 -4.88
N GLN A 22 -11.98 -9.32 -4.06
CA GLN A 22 -11.76 -7.89 -3.97
C GLN A 22 -11.62 -7.41 -5.40
N ALA A 23 -12.46 -6.46 -5.77
CA ALA A 23 -12.49 -5.95 -7.12
C ALA A 23 -11.10 -5.41 -7.49
N GLU A 24 -10.45 -6.00 -8.50
CA GLU A 24 -9.12 -5.59 -8.90
C GLU A 24 -9.16 -4.17 -9.50
N CYS A 25 -8.35 -3.26 -8.96
CA CYS A 25 -8.21 -1.91 -9.50
C CYS A 25 -7.58 -1.98 -10.90
N ASN A 26 -8.00 -1.10 -11.80
CA ASN A 26 -7.62 -1.09 -13.21
C ASN A 26 -7.98 -2.36 -14.00
N ALA A 27 -8.71 -3.32 -13.43
CA ALA A 27 -9.19 -4.51 -14.12
C ALA A 27 -10.67 -4.38 -14.53
N CYS A 28 -10.99 -4.89 -15.71
CA CYS A 28 -12.34 -4.87 -16.24
C CYS A 28 -13.26 -5.85 -15.49
N SER A 29 -14.30 -5.31 -14.86
CA SER A 29 -15.34 -6.11 -14.22
C SER A 29 -16.15 -6.89 -15.25
N THR A 30 -16.28 -8.20 -15.07
CA THR A 30 -17.23 -9.02 -15.84
C THR A 30 -18.69 -8.72 -15.48
N ALA A 31 -18.95 -8.07 -14.33
CA ALA A 31 -20.29 -7.79 -13.84
C ALA A 31 -20.88 -6.47 -14.39
N SER A 32 -20.05 -5.45 -14.64
CA SER A 32 -20.49 -4.14 -15.13
C SER A 32 -19.80 -3.67 -16.42
N ASN A 33 -18.84 -4.42 -16.94
CA ASN A 33 -18.00 -4.02 -18.08
C ASN A 33 -17.30 -2.67 -17.85
N VAL A 34 -16.93 -2.42 -16.60
CA VAL A 34 -16.27 -1.21 -16.13
C VAL A 34 -15.03 -1.58 -15.34
N SER A 35 -13.98 -0.79 -15.54
CA SER A 35 -12.76 -0.81 -14.74
C SER A 35 -12.74 0.40 -13.82
N CYS A 36 -12.46 0.18 -12.54
CA CYS A 36 -12.22 1.28 -11.61
C CYS A 36 -10.78 1.75 -11.76
N ALA A 37 -10.60 2.98 -12.22
CA ALA A 37 -9.30 3.61 -12.30
C ALA A 37 -8.87 4.14 -10.92
N SER A 38 -9.80 4.66 -10.12
CA SER A 38 -9.53 5.12 -8.75
C SER A 38 -10.68 4.78 -7.80
N ASN A 39 -10.58 5.23 -6.55
CA ASN A 39 -11.65 5.11 -5.57
C ASN A 39 -12.96 5.73 -6.06
N THR A 40 -12.92 6.72 -6.97
CA THR A 40 -14.09 7.46 -7.44
C THR A 40 -14.15 7.61 -8.95
N THR A 41 -13.21 7.06 -9.72
CA THR A 41 -13.20 7.16 -11.18
C THR A 41 -13.22 5.80 -11.83
N PHE A 42 -13.87 5.73 -12.99
CA PHE A 42 -14.10 4.50 -13.72
C PHE A 42 -14.02 4.70 -15.23
N GLN A 43 -13.77 3.63 -15.95
CA GLN A 43 -13.68 3.58 -17.41
C GLN A 43 -14.50 2.42 -17.92
N PHE A 44 -15.12 2.58 -19.08
CA PHE A 44 -15.73 1.44 -19.75
C PHE A 44 -14.63 0.53 -20.30
N CYS A 45 -14.98 -0.74 -20.48
CA CYS A 45 -14.09 -1.72 -21.07
C CYS A 45 -14.51 -2.04 -22.50
N SER A 46 -13.52 -2.22 -23.37
CA SER A 46 -13.74 -2.80 -24.70
C SER A 46 -14.11 -4.29 -24.59
N ASP A 47 -14.53 -4.87 -25.71
CA ASP A 47 -14.84 -6.31 -25.79
C ASP A 47 -13.62 -7.20 -25.47
N ASP A 48 -12.40 -6.67 -25.64
CA ASP A 48 -11.14 -7.33 -25.27
C ASP A 48 -10.78 -7.18 -23.78
N SER A 49 -11.71 -6.69 -22.94
CA SER A 49 -11.49 -6.45 -21.51
C SER A 49 -10.38 -5.44 -21.21
N VAL A 50 -10.26 -4.40 -22.04
CA VAL A 50 -9.28 -3.32 -21.88
C VAL A 50 -10.00 -2.01 -21.51
N PRO A 51 -9.58 -1.27 -20.47
CA PRO A 51 -10.16 0.03 -20.13
C PRO A 51 -9.96 1.04 -21.26
N ILE A 52 -11.02 1.72 -21.68
CA ILE A 52 -11.00 2.74 -22.74
C ILE A 52 -11.25 4.14 -22.18
N GLN A 53 -10.69 5.15 -22.86
CA GLN A 53 -10.92 6.56 -22.53
C GLN A 53 -12.29 7.04 -23.04
N PRO A 54 -12.92 8.05 -22.39
CA PRO A 54 -12.44 8.79 -21.22
C PRO A 54 -12.78 8.12 -19.88
N ALA A 55 -12.12 8.56 -18.80
CA ALA A 55 -12.54 8.23 -17.44
C ALA A 55 -13.72 9.11 -16.99
N TYR A 56 -14.62 8.50 -16.22
CA TYR A 56 -15.78 9.12 -15.61
C TYR A 56 -15.63 9.13 -14.08
N SER A 57 -16.31 10.05 -13.41
CA SER A 57 -16.31 10.15 -11.95
C SER A 57 -17.64 9.72 -11.36
N CYS A 58 -17.59 8.90 -10.31
CA CYS A 58 -18.70 8.64 -9.44
C CYS A 58 -19.16 9.93 -8.73
N PRO A 59 -20.46 10.03 -8.37
CA PRO A 59 -20.95 11.17 -7.61
C PRO A 59 -20.20 11.35 -6.28
N PRO A 60 -20.15 12.57 -5.72
CA PRO A 60 -19.53 12.80 -4.42
C PRO A 60 -20.08 11.86 -3.33
N GLY A 61 -19.18 11.23 -2.57
CA GLY A 61 -19.52 10.26 -1.52
C GLY A 61 -19.84 8.85 -2.01
N TYR A 62 -19.62 8.56 -3.30
CA TYR A 62 -19.70 7.21 -3.86
C TYR A 62 -18.31 6.72 -4.29
N TYR A 63 -18.13 5.42 -4.19
CA TYR A 63 -16.94 4.70 -4.59
C TYR A 63 -17.18 3.91 -5.87
N CYS A 64 -16.17 3.82 -6.72
CA CYS A 64 -16.19 2.89 -7.83
C CYS A 64 -16.12 1.45 -7.32
N THR A 65 -16.98 0.58 -7.85
CA THR A 65 -17.01 -0.85 -7.54
C THR A 65 -16.95 -1.66 -8.84
N ALA A 66 -16.29 -2.82 -8.81
CA ALA A 66 -16.36 -3.80 -9.90
C ALA A 66 -17.57 -4.74 -9.77
N THR A 67 -18.65 -4.30 -9.11
CA THR A 67 -19.93 -5.03 -9.06
C THR A 67 -20.85 -4.56 -10.20
N THR A 68 -22.08 -5.07 -10.25
CA THR A 68 -23.10 -4.57 -11.20
C THR A 68 -23.47 -3.11 -10.95
N VAL A 69 -23.21 -2.58 -9.75
CA VAL A 69 -23.44 -1.17 -9.39
C VAL A 69 -22.13 -0.41 -9.46
N ILE A 70 -21.89 0.32 -10.55
CA ILE A 70 -20.60 1.01 -10.80
C ILE A 70 -20.22 1.94 -9.63
N CYS A 71 -21.17 2.75 -9.13
CA CYS A 71 -20.93 3.69 -8.05
C CYS A 71 -21.76 3.34 -6.81
N SER A 72 -21.12 3.04 -5.68
CA SER A 72 -21.78 2.65 -4.43
C SER A 72 -21.28 3.48 -3.24
N LYS A 73 -22.15 3.76 -2.26
CA LYS A 73 -21.73 4.37 -0.99
C LYS A 73 -21.00 3.38 -0.07
N SER A 74 -21.01 2.09 -0.39
CA SER A 74 -20.39 1.06 0.43
C SER A 74 -18.88 1.06 0.25
N VAL A 75 -18.13 1.41 1.30
CA VAL A 75 -16.66 1.32 1.34
C VAL A 75 -16.16 -0.11 1.14
N ALA A 76 -16.95 -1.11 1.52
CA ALA A 76 -16.58 -2.53 1.41
C ALA A 76 -16.63 -3.06 -0.04
N LEU A 77 -17.32 -2.35 -0.94
CA LEU A 77 -17.41 -2.71 -2.35
C LEU A 77 -16.42 -1.93 -3.22
N ARG A 78 -15.65 -1.02 -2.61
CA ARG A 78 -14.71 -0.17 -3.32
C ARG A 78 -13.63 -1.04 -3.98
N ALA A 79 -13.44 -0.88 -5.29
CA ALA A 79 -12.48 -1.67 -6.05
C ALA A 79 -11.03 -1.24 -5.81
N CYS A 80 -10.74 0.05 -5.97
CA CYS A 80 -9.41 0.55 -5.67
C CYS A 80 -9.29 0.81 -4.17
N ASN A 81 -8.32 0.19 -3.49
CA ASN A 81 -8.12 0.38 -2.05
C ASN A 81 -6.96 1.34 -1.73
N CYS A 82 -6.72 2.31 -2.60
CA CYS A 82 -5.62 3.26 -2.47
C CYS A 82 -5.73 4.09 -1.21
N GLY A 83 -4.57 4.40 -0.61
CA GLY A 83 -4.48 5.12 0.66
C GLY A 83 -4.94 4.30 1.87
N SER A 84 -5.23 3.01 1.71
CA SER A 84 -5.60 2.13 2.82
C SER A 84 -4.44 1.20 3.15
N CYS A 85 -4.14 1.09 4.44
CA CYS A 85 -3.06 0.25 4.92
C CYS A 85 -3.41 -1.24 4.83
N ASN A 86 -2.47 -2.01 4.28
CA ASN A 86 -2.31 -3.41 4.65
C ASN A 86 -1.48 -3.49 5.96
N ASP A 87 -0.94 -4.67 6.30
CA ASP A 87 -0.15 -4.88 7.52
C ASP A 87 1.15 -4.04 7.57
N TYR A 88 1.64 -3.53 6.45
CA TYR A 88 2.96 -2.90 6.32
C TYR A 88 2.93 -1.52 5.64
N PHE A 89 2.18 -1.37 4.56
CA PHE A 89 2.17 -0.21 3.67
C PHE A 89 0.80 0.02 3.01
N ALA A 90 0.65 1.18 2.39
CA ALA A 90 -0.47 1.54 1.55
C ALA A 90 0.06 2.06 0.22
N CYS A 91 -0.48 1.58 -0.90
CA CYS A 91 -0.26 2.21 -2.19
C CYS A 91 -1.08 3.49 -2.27
N LEU A 92 -0.45 4.59 -2.71
CA LEU A 92 -1.10 5.88 -2.89
C LEU A 92 -1.40 6.13 -4.37
N THR A 93 -0.46 5.73 -5.24
CA THR A 93 -0.59 5.71 -6.71
C THR A 93 -0.01 4.40 -7.23
N ASP A 94 0.00 4.24 -8.55
CA ASP A 94 0.66 3.16 -9.27
C ASP A 94 2.14 2.96 -8.90
N ARG A 95 2.85 4.02 -8.49
CA ARG A 95 4.27 3.95 -8.10
C ARG A 95 4.60 4.56 -6.75
N THR A 96 3.67 5.20 -6.05
CA THR A 96 3.95 5.81 -4.73
C THR A 96 3.28 5.06 -3.60
N TYR A 97 3.91 5.07 -2.43
CA TYR A 97 3.45 4.36 -1.26
C TYR A 97 3.68 5.16 0.02
N ALA A 98 3.02 4.74 1.09
CA ALA A 98 3.29 5.18 2.45
C ALA A 98 3.33 3.96 3.40
N LEU A 99 4.22 4.01 4.38
CA LEU A 99 4.33 2.99 5.42
C LEU A 99 3.21 3.16 6.44
N CYS A 100 2.67 2.06 6.92
CA CYS A 100 1.56 2.06 7.86
C CYS A 100 2.00 2.05 9.31
N LEU A 101 3.27 1.68 9.57
CA LEU A 101 3.89 1.74 10.90
C LEU A 101 3.11 0.98 11.99
N GLY A 102 2.34 -0.05 11.62
CA GLY A 102 1.46 -0.80 12.53
C GLY A 102 0.09 -0.15 12.79
N SER A 103 -0.28 0.86 12.01
CA SER A 103 -1.58 1.55 12.03
C SER A 103 -2.44 1.16 10.82
N SER A 104 -3.75 1.43 10.89
CA SER A 104 -4.68 1.28 9.77
C SER A 104 -4.65 2.47 8.79
N SER A 105 -3.89 3.52 9.10
CA SER A 105 -3.77 4.74 8.29
C SER A 105 -2.33 4.95 7.84
N PRO A 106 -2.09 5.39 6.59
CA PRO A 106 -0.73 5.64 6.11
C PRO A 106 -0.04 6.74 6.92
N SER A 107 1.26 6.58 7.13
CA SER A 107 2.07 7.57 7.85
C SER A 107 2.71 8.58 6.91
N GLN A 108 3.43 9.53 7.51
CA GLN A 108 4.28 10.51 6.83
C GLN A 108 5.54 9.91 6.19
N LEU A 109 5.86 8.64 6.49
CA LEU A 109 6.95 7.92 5.83
C LEU A 109 6.42 7.29 4.56
N GLY A 110 6.85 7.78 3.40
CA GLY A 110 6.46 7.22 2.10
C GLY A 110 7.60 7.25 1.11
N GLY A 111 7.30 7.00 -0.15
CA GLY A 111 8.30 6.96 -1.20
C GLY A 111 7.73 6.53 -2.54
N SER A 112 8.62 6.19 -3.47
CA SER A 112 8.27 5.70 -4.79
C SER A 112 8.98 4.40 -5.16
N CYS A 113 8.35 3.66 -6.06
CA CYS A 113 8.90 2.50 -6.73
C CYS A 113 9.82 2.93 -7.89
N GLY A 114 10.75 2.05 -8.27
CA GLY A 114 11.62 2.24 -9.44
C GLY A 114 10.83 2.40 -10.75
N SER A 115 11.51 2.81 -11.83
CA SER A 115 10.89 3.02 -13.16
C SER A 115 10.08 1.84 -13.66
N ASP A 116 10.58 0.62 -13.44
CA ASP A 116 9.98 -0.62 -13.96
C ASP A 116 9.16 -1.37 -12.91
N HIS A 117 8.83 -0.70 -11.79
CA HIS A 117 8.10 -1.30 -10.67
C HIS A 117 6.84 -0.52 -10.34
N VAL A 118 5.81 -1.26 -9.94
CA VAL A 118 4.51 -0.74 -9.52
C VAL A 118 4.21 -1.11 -8.08
N CYS A 119 3.42 -0.27 -7.41
CA CYS A 119 2.92 -0.53 -6.08
C CYS A 119 1.74 -1.50 -6.13
N ASP A 120 1.93 -2.65 -5.50
CA ASP A 120 0.93 -3.71 -5.41
C ASP A 120 0.62 -3.99 -3.94
N SER A 121 -0.53 -3.51 -3.49
CA SER A 121 -0.99 -3.69 -2.10
C SER A 121 -1.38 -5.13 -1.76
N THR A 122 -1.51 -6.01 -2.75
CA THR A 122 -1.77 -7.46 -2.58
C THR A 122 -0.48 -8.28 -2.47
N SER A 123 0.65 -7.69 -2.85
CA SER A 123 1.96 -8.32 -2.79
C SER A 123 2.59 -8.22 -1.39
N PRO A 124 3.39 -9.22 -0.97
CA PRO A 124 4.24 -9.10 0.22
C PRO A 124 5.38 -8.08 0.07
N TYR A 125 5.62 -7.54 -1.14
CA TYR A 125 6.60 -6.49 -1.42
C TYR A 125 5.89 -5.21 -1.83
N ILE A 126 6.45 -4.05 -1.45
CA ILE A 126 5.85 -2.76 -1.79
C ILE A 126 5.83 -2.56 -3.31
N CYS A 127 6.96 -2.81 -3.95
CA CYS A 127 7.19 -2.54 -5.36
C CYS A 127 7.51 -3.84 -6.09
N VAL A 128 6.69 -4.20 -7.06
CA VAL A 128 6.81 -5.42 -7.88
C VAL A 128 7.07 -5.05 -9.33
N ASN A 129 7.75 -5.94 -10.07
CA ASN A 129 8.14 -5.67 -11.46
C ASN A 129 6.90 -5.70 -12.38
N ALA A 130 6.64 -4.59 -13.08
CA ALA A 130 5.49 -4.47 -13.98
C ALA A 130 5.59 -5.40 -15.21
N THR A 131 6.82 -5.72 -15.63
CA THR A 131 7.11 -6.54 -16.82
C THR A 131 6.77 -8.01 -16.60
N SER A 132 6.68 -8.46 -15.35
CA SER A 132 6.23 -9.81 -14.99
C SER A 132 4.70 -10.00 -14.99
N GLY A 133 3.95 -9.02 -15.49
CA GLY A 133 2.49 -9.06 -15.54
C GLY A 133 1.79 -8.56 -14.27
N SER A 134 2.55 -8.08 -13.27
CA SER A 134 2.00 -7.43 -12.09
C SER A 134 1.33 -6.11 -12.49
N GLN A 135 0.12 -5.88 -11.98
CA GLN A 135 -0.64 -4.65 -12.22
C GLN A 135 -0.60 -3.75 -10.99
N PRO A 136 -0.56 -2.41 -11.16
CA PRO A 136 -0.66 -1.50 -10.04
C PRO A 136 -2.05 -1.61 -9.42
N THR A 137 -2.10 -1.72 -8.10
CA THR A 137 -3.36 -1.72 -7.33
C THR A 137 -3.98 -0.34 -7.17
N CYS A 138 -3.33 0.68 -7.75
CA CYS A 138 -3.72 2.08 -7.69
C CYS A 138 -3.57 2.77 -9.05
N PRO A 139 -4.35 3.83 -9.31
CA PRO A 139 -4.25 4.60 -10.55
C PRO A 139 -2.85 5.17 -10.74
N VAL A 140 -2.54 5.44 -12.01
CA VAL A 140 -1.43 6.32 -12.37
C VAL A 140 -1.61 7.65 -11.66
N GLY A 141 -0.61 8.02 -10.87
CA GLY A 141 -0.56 9.31 -10.20
C GLY A 141 0.68 10.09 -10.59
N SER A 142 0.99 11.11 -9.82
CA SER A 142 2.30 11.76 -9.94
C SER A 142 3.38 10.80 -9.43
N ASP A 143 4.37 10.52 -10.28
CA ASP A 143 5.58 9.76 -9.94
C ASP A 143 6.47 10.43 -8.90
N THR A 144 6.14 11.67 -8.54
CA THR A 144 6.87 12.43 -7.55
C THR A 144 6.69 11.78 -6.19
N SER A 145 7.80 11.36 -5.58
CA SER A 145 7.85 11.04 -4.15
C SER A 145 7.09 12.13 -3.40
N PRO A 146 6.20 11.79 -2.45
CA PRO A 146 5.47 12.81 -1.70
C PRO A 146 6.52 13.73 -1.06
N GLY A 147 6.61 14.97 -1.54
CA GLY A 147 7.72 15.88 -1.26
C GLY A 147 8.19 15.76 0.20
N GLY A 148 9.48 15.45 0.39
CA GLY A 148 9.96 15.01 1.69
C GLY A 148 11.46 14.89 1.73
N VAL A 149 11.99 14.72 2.94
CA VAL A 149 13.43 14.61 3.21
C VAL A 149 13.81 13.15 3.39
N ASP A 150 14.95 12.75 2.81
CA ASP A 150 15.50 11.41 3.01
C ASP A 150 15.92 11.24 4.49
N PRO A 151 15.39 10.24 5.21
CA PRO A 151 15.80 9.95 6.58
C PRO A 151 17.32 9.78 6.78
N ILE A 152 18.04 9.26 5.78
CA ILE A 152 19.48 9.02 5.86
C ILE A 152 20.25 10.34 5.96
N GLY A 153 19.75 11.42 5.36
CA GLY A 153 20.34 12.76 5.42
C GLY A 153 20.04 13.54 6.70
N LEU A 154 19.19 13.00 7.59
CA LEU A 154 18.80 13.67 8.83
C LEU A 154 19.59 13.17 10.04
N THR A 155 19.85 14.08 10.97
CA THR A 155 20.23 13.63 12.32
C THR A 155 19.03 12.92 12.97
N PRO A 156 19.24 11.89 13.81
CA PRO A 156 18.14 11.20 14.48
C PRO A 156 17.20 12.15 15.24
N THR A 157 17.73 13.19 15.89
CA THR A 157 16.92 14.19 16.58
C THR A 157 16.08 15.03 15.63
N ALA A 158 16.61 15.46 14.48
CA ALA A 158 15.84 16.18 13.47
C ALA A 158 14.72 15.30 12.89
N TYR A 159 15.02 14.03 12.59
CA TYR A 159 14.04 13.04 12.18
C TYR A 159 12.88 12.95 13.19
N CYS A 160 13.20 12.80 14.48
CA CYS A 160 12.19 12.70 15.53
C CYS A 160 11.37 13.98 15.72
N GLY A 161 11.98 15.14 15.50
CA GLY A 161 11.30 16.44 15.53
C GLY A 161 10.31 16.65 14.38
N ILE A 162 10.50 15.97 13.24
CA ILE A 162 9.58 16.00 12.10
C ILE A 162 8.43 15.01 12.30
N ILE A 163 8.73 13.75 12.63
CA ILE A 163 7.69 12.72 12.75
C ILE A 163 6.78 12.93 13.97
N GLN A 164 7.33 13.56 15.02
CA GLN A 164 6.64 13.89 16.27
C GLN A 164 5.85 12.73 16.89
N GLN A 165 6.41 11.53 16.79
CA GLN A 165 5.85 10.30 17.34
C GLN A 165 6.90 9.57 18.15
N THR A 166 6.54 9.17 19.38
CA THR A 166 7.41 8.33 20.21
C THR A 166 7.37 6.91 19.67
N GLY A 167 8.53 6.27 19.56
CA GLY A 167 8.61 4.90 19.05
C GLY A 167 9.89 4.63 18.27
N LYS A 168 9.86 3.56 17.47
CA LYS A 168 10.96 3.15 16.59
C LYS A 168 10.51 3.26 15.13
N PHE A 169 11.40 3.72 14.26
CA PHE A 169 11.09 4.00 12.86
C PHE A 169 12.22 3.57 11.91
N PRO A 170 11.89 3.20 10.67
CA PRO A 170 12.87 2.88 9.63
C PRO A 170 13.91 3.96 9.41
N TYR A 171 15.14 3.55 9.11
CA TYR A 171 16.21 4.48 8.75
C TYR A 171 16.44 4.60 7.23
N GLY A 172 16.33 3.51 6.46
CA GLY A 172 16.56 3.57 5.01
C GLY A 172 15.92 2.42 4.23
N ILE A 173 16.46 2.06 3.08
CA ILE A 173 15.89 1.03 2.18
C ILE A 173 16.90 -0.02 1.72
N ASP A 174 18.19 0.17 2.00
CA ASP A 174 19.23 -0.76 1.57
C ASP A 174 19.24 -2.00 2.47
N PRO A 175 18.97 -3.21 1.92
CA PRO A 175 18.95 -4.46 2.69
C PRO A 175 20.28 -4.75 3.40
N GLU A 176 21.42 -4.42 2.79
CA GLU A 176 22.71 -4.79 3.37
C GLU A 176 23.19 -3.82 4.45
N THR A 177 22.65 -2.60 4.47
CA THR A 177 23.06 -1.55 5.41
C THR A 177 21.87 -1.01 6.22
N THR A 178 21.21 0.03 5.72
CA THR A 178 20.25 0.88 6.43
C THR A 178 18.95 0.17 6.84
N CYS A 179 18.60 -0.95 6.22
CA CYS A 179 17.46 -1.77 6.65
C CYS A 179 17.70 -2.53 7.94
N ARG A 180 18.96 -2.69 8.33
CA ARG A 180 19.37 -3.26 9.61
C ARG A 180 19.44 -2.18 10.71
N GLN A 181 18.99 -0.97 10.42
CA GLN A 181 19.04 0.16 11.34
C GLN A 181 17.65 0.77 11.57
N TYR A 182 17.47 1.41 12.72
CA TYR A 182 16.25 2.13 13.07
C TYR A 182 16.53 3.35 13.94
N ILE A 183 15.68 4.35 13.83
CA ILE A 183 15.70 5.53 14.68
C ILE A 183 14.69 5.35 15.82
N SER A 184 15.14 5.51 17.07
CA SER A 184 14.27 5.58 18.24
C SER A 184 14.00 7.03 18.62
N CYS A 185 12.73 7.41 18.67
CA CYS A 185 12.27 8.74 19.06
C CYS A 185 11.65 8.75 20.45
N THR A 186 12.06 9.72 21.25
CA THR A 186 11.49 10.00 22.57
C THR A 186 11.23 11.51 22.70
N VAL A 187 10.24 11.87 23.52
CA VAL A 187 9.94 13.27 23.83
C VAL A 187 10.05 13.49 25.34
N ASN A 188 10.65 14.60 25.73
CA ASN A 188 10.56 15.04 27.11
C ASN A 188 9.15 15.62 27.35
N ALA A 189 8.36 14.99 28.20
CA ALA A 189 6.97 15.37 28.44
C ALA A 189 6.81 16.80 29.00
N THR A 190 7.85 17.36 29.63
CA THR A 190 7.81 18.70 30.23
C THR A 190 8.26 19.79 29.26
N THR A 191 9.33 19.55 28.49
CA THR A 191 9.89 20.55 27.57
C THR A 191 9.38 20.42 26.14
N LEU A 192 8.67 19.34 25.81
CA LEU A 192 8.23 18.96 24.45
C LEU A 192 9.37 18.86 23.43
N ILE A 193 10.61 18.69 23.92
CA ILE A 193 11.80 18.52 23.08
C ILE A 193 11.91 17.06 22.65
N TRP A 194 11.94 16.85 21.33
CA TRP A 194 12.20 15.55 20.71
C TRP A 194 13.69 15.20 20.75
N LYS A 195 13.99 13.92 20.98
CA LYS A 195 15.32 13.33 20.89
C LYS A 195 15.27 12.05 20.09
N GLY A 196 16.30 11.84 19.28
CA GLY A 196 16.46 10.63 18.48
C GLY A 196 17.80 9.95 18.71
N ALA A 197 17.83 8.64 18.49
CA ALA A 197 19.06 7.85 18.41
C ALA A 197 18.97 6.86 17.25
N LEU A 198 20.06 6.71 16.50
CA LEU A 198 20.22 5.66 15.50
C LEU A 198 20.70 4.39 16.20
N ASN A 199 20.08 3.25 15.88
CA ASN A 199 20.40 1.96 16.49
C ASN A 199 20.52 0.90 15.41
N ASP A 200 21.46 -0.03 15.61
CA ASP A 200 21.60 -1.21 14.78
C ASP A 200 20.78 -2.39 15.33
N CYS A 201 20.21 -3.18 14.42
CA CYS A 201 19.55 -4.43 14.74
C CYS A 201 20.58 -5.50 15.11
N PRO A 202 20.31 -6.32 16.15
CA PRO A 202 21.24 -7.36 16.56
C PRO A 202 21.33 -8.50 15.53
N GLY A 203 22.53 -9.04 15.32
CA GLY A 203 22.71 -10.33 14.63
C GLY A 203 22.26 -10.38 13.16
N LEU A 204 22.65 -9.40 12.33
CA LEU A 204 22.29 -9.32 10.90
C LEU A 204 20.78 -9.49 10.67
N THR A 205 19.96 -8.93 11.55
CA THR A 205 18.50 -8.86 11.40
C THR A 205 18.07 -7.53 10.79
N TYR A 206 16.82 -7.45 10.36
CA TYR A 206 16.23 -6.30 9.68
C TYR A 206 15.15 -5.66 10.54
N TYR A 207 15.08 -4.33 10.56
CA TYR A 207 14.06 -3.63 11.31
C TYR A 207 12.69 -3.71 10.61
N ASP A 208 11.70 -4.34 11.24
CA ASP A 208 10.33 -4.39 10.77
C ASP A 208 9.51 -3.23 11.35
N SER A 209 9.02 -2.36 10.45
CA SER A 209 8.27 -1.15 10.80
C SER A 209 6.85 -1.41 11.29
N SER A 210 6.29 -2.58 10.98
CA SER A 210 4.94 -2.99 11.42
C SER A 210 4.98 -3.42 12.89
N THR A 211 5.88 -4.33 13.23
CA THR A 211 6.02 -4.92 14.56
C THR A 211 6.88 -4.09 15.50
N LYS A 212 7.72 -3.19 14.97
CA LYS A 212 8.71 -2.38 15.72
C LYS A 212 9.87 -3.16 16.30
N TYR A 213 10.12 -4.36 15.77
CA TYR A 213 11.20 -5.24 16.21
C TYR A 213 12.14 -5.57 15.06
N CYS A 214 13.35 -6.00 15.41
CA CYS A 214 14.28 -6.56 14.44
C CYS A 214 13.92 -8.03 14.21
N THR A 215 13.81 -8.43 12.95
CA THR A 215 13.37 -9.77 12.53
C THR A 215 14.32 -10.34 11.48
N THR A 216 14.27 -11.65 11.24
CA THR A 216 15.06 -12.29 10.17
C THR A 216 14.44 -12.13 8.79
N LYS A 217 13.15 -11.80 8.71
CA LYS A 217 12.43 -11.60 7.45
C LYS A 217 12.76 -10.22 6.88
N LEU A 218 13.11 -10.18 5.59
CA LEU A 218 13.35 -8.93 4.88
C LEU A 218 12.03 -8.13 4.81
N PRO A 219 11.98 -6.89 5.36
CA PRO A 219 10.78 -6.08 5.33
C PRO A 219 10.43 -5.65 3.90
N PRO A 220 9.14 -5.43 3.56
CA PRO A 220 8.73 -5.05 2.21
C PRO A 220 9.45 -3.81 1.65
N ARG A 221 9.78 -2.85 2.52
CA ARG A 221 10.50 -1.59 2.19
C ARG A 221 11.96 -1.78 1.76
N CYS A 222 12.54 -2.95 2.01
CA CYS A 222 13.95 -3.24 1.79
C CYS A 222 14.17 -4.05 0.51
N SER A 223 13.20 -4.04 -0.39
CA SER A 223 13.24 -4.74 -1.68
C SER A 223 13.82 -3.85 -2.76
N ALA A 224 14.48 -4.46 -3.75
CA ALA A 224 15.15 -3.73 -4.84
C ALA A 224 14.21 -2.88 -5.71
N GLY A 225 12.90 -3.13 -5.67
CA GLY A 225 11.91 -2.34 -6.40
C GLY A 225 11.60 -0.97 -5.77
N VAL A 226 11.97 -0.76 -4.50
CA VAL A 226 11.79 0.50 -3.80
C VAL A 226 12.90 1.46 -4.19
N ALA A 227 12.54 2.63 -4.72
CA ALA A 227 13.51 3.62 -5.18
C ALA A 227 13.81 4.67 -4.11
N THR A 228 12.81 5.12 -3.35
CA THR A 228 12.98 6.19 -2.36
C THR A 228 12.25 5.90 -1.06
N LEU A 229 12.77 6.48 0.03
CA LEU A 229 12.06 6.64 1.28
C LEU A 229 12.21 8.10 1.71
N SER A 230 11.10 8.77 1.95
CA SER A 230 11.05 10.17 2.32
C SER A 230 10.10 10.38 3.49
N LEU A 231 10.51 11.28 4.38
CA LEU A 231 9.68 11.79 5.45
C LEU A 231 8.98 13.06 4.94
N SER A 232 7.68 12.96 4.66
CA SER A 232 6.87 14.07 4.17
C SER A 232 6.26 14.81 5.35
N ASN A 233 6.38 16.14 5.39
CA ASN A 233 5.70 16.93 6.40
C ASN A 233 4.26 17.19 5.93
N LEU A 234 3.27 16.57 6.57
CA LEU A 234 1.85 16.78 6.23
C LEU A 234 1.36 18.23 6.51
N TYR A 235 2.24 19.09 7.05
CA TYR A 235 1.96 20.49 7.43
C TYR A 235 2.35 21.55 6.38
N LEU A 236 2.58 21.17 5.11
CA LEU A 236 2.82 22.15 4.02
C LEU A 236 1.83 22.01 2.85
N LEU A 237 0.55 21.72 3.16
CA LEU A 237 -0.58 22.03 2.29
C LEU A 237 -1.62 22.84 3.07
#